data_AF-A0A7L3HVR9-F1
#
_entry.id   AF-A0A7L3HVR9-F1
#
_cell.length_a   1.000
_cell.length_b   1.000
_cell.length_c   1.000
_cell.angle_alpha   90.00
_cell.angle_beta   90.00
_cell.angle_gamma   90.00
#
_symmetry.space_group_name_H-M   'P 1'
#
loop_
_entity.id
_entity.type
_entity.pdbx_description
1 polymer ?
#
loop_
_entity_poly.entity_id
_entity_poly.type
_entity_poly.pdbx_seq_one_letter_code
_entity_poly.pdbx_strand_id
1 'polypeptide(L)'
;GPYCRNSVPSAPLLVTNSSTVTVLFNSTSHRSGRGLLLSYATSQHPEGVWMGGSSDPPLTMCFSVYCPAGCKDIHGDIWGNPSQGYRDTSVLCKAAVHAGVIADELGGQVTLSREKGITLYESAFANGLCSKRGSLSEKRLIFHKVCCLLSPACDDVLEVVTFNASSWWHEVGVLGQDRAWVAEWAALSTTSHSWAAEPDGEAAWLELDLGTRRNVTGIITKGSSEQHDYYVTSYHVSSSRDRKNWRPYRGSSGQEEKVFEGNADSQGEVFNAFIPPIIARYIR
;
A
#
# COMPACT_ATOMS: atom_id res chain seq x y z
N GLY A 1 -15.40 3.03 11.01
CA GLY A 1 -14.27 2.93 11.94
C GLY A 1 -14.20 4.17 12.81
N PRO A 2 -13.69 4.06 14.04
CA PRO A 2 -13.44 5.20 14.89
C PRO A 2 -12.35 6.08 14.27
N TYR A 3 -12.63 7.39 14.19
CA TYR A 3 -11.63 8.41 13.91
C TYR A 3 -10.62 8.45 15.08
N CYS A 4 -9.36 8.80 14.79
CA CYS A 4 -8.21 8.85 15.71
C CYS A 4 -8.59 9.00 17.21
N ARG A 5 -8.65 7.84 17.88
CA ARG A 5 -8.82 7.48 19.32
C ARG A 5 -9.68 8.36 20.28
N ASN A 6 -10.91 7.87 20.49
CA ASN A 6 -11.72 7.67 21.70
C ASN A 6 -11.37 8.37 23.05
N SER A 7 -12.25 9.28 23.45
CA SER A 7 -13.17 9.03 24.58
C SER A 7 -14.53 9.61 24.19
N VAL A 8 -15.61 8.89 24.45
CA VAL A 8 -16.97 9.45 24.27
C VAL A 8 -17.21 10.38 25.46
N PRO A 9 -17.37 11.68 25.18
CA PRO A 9 -18.59 12.35 25.58
C PRO A 9 -19.43 12.60 24.34
N SER A 10 -20.74 12.65 24.51
CA SER A 10 -21.63 13.28 23.54
C SER A 10 -21.13 14.71 23.29
N ALA A 11 -20.32 14.89 22.25
CA ALA A 11 -19.80 16.18 21.86
C ALA A 11 -20.81 16.81 20.89
N PRO A 12 -21.22 18.07 21.12
CA PRO A 12 -22.18 18.75 20.26
C PRO A 12 -21.61 18.87 18.85
N LEU A 13 -22.44 18.54 17.86
CA LEU A 13 -22.13 18.66 16.46
C LEU A 13 -21.97 20.16 16.14
N LEU A 14 -20.74 20.61 15.88
CA LEU A 14 -20.44 21.97 15.49
C LEU A 14 -20.81 22.15 14.00
N VAL A 15 -22.05 22.54 13.75
CA VAL A 15 -22.52 22.94 12.42
C VAL A 15 -22.15 24.40 12.22
N THR A 16 -21.29 24.68 11.24
CA THR A 16 -20.87 26.04 10.91
C THR A 16 -21.05 26.29 9.42
N ASN A 17 -21.52 27.48 9.05
CA ASN A 17 -21.66 27.96 7.68
C ASN A 17 -20.39 28.70 7.19
N SER A 18 -19.31 28.63 7.96
CA SER A 18 -18.03 29.28 7.72
C SER A 18 -16.99 28.25 7.27
N SER A 19 -16.14 28.62 6.31
CA SER A 19 -14.92 27.86 5.97
C SER A 19 -13.83 27.96 7.04
N THR A 20 -14.05 28.79 8.07
CA THR A 20 -13.13 29.03 9.18
C THR A 20 -13.83 28.77 10.52
N VAL A 21 -13.27 27.84 11.30
CA VAL A 21 -13.69 27.59 12.67
C VAL A 21 -12.57 28.06 13.58
N THR A 22 -12.83 29.09 14.37
CA THR A 22 -11.87 29.59 15.37
C THR A 22 -12.14 28.88 16.68
N VAL A 23 -11.21 28.05 17.12
CA VAL A 23 -11.28 27.39 18.43
C VAL A 23 -10.37 28.14 19.38
N LEU A 24 -10.95 28.78 20.39
CA LEU A 24 -10.21 29.50 21.43
C LEU A 24 -9.87 28.52 22.56
N PHE A 25 -8.58 28.32 22.81
CA PHE A 25 -8.12 27.49 23.93
C PHE A 25 -7.65 28.40 25.06
N ASN A 26 -8.17 28.16 26.26
CA ASN A 26 -7.66 28.78 27.48
C ASN A 26 -6.94 27.69 28.28
N SER A 27 -5.60 27.74 28.30
CA SER A 27 -4.75 26.74 28.97
C SER A 27 -4.22 27.33 30.27
N THR A 28 -4.30 26.56 31.36
CA THR A 28 -3.55 26.86 32.60
C THR A 28 -2.36 25.90 32.71
N SER A 29 -1.37 26.21 33.55
CA SER A 29 -0.10 25.46 33.64
C SER A 29 -0.31 23.95 33.92
N HIS A 30 0.01 23.10 32.95
CA HIS A 30 -0.08 21.63 33.06
C HIS A 30 1.26 21.02 33.51
N ARG A 31 1.23 20.15 34.55
CA ARG A 31 2.41 19.39 35.03
C ARG A 31 2.72 18.12 34.22
N SER A 32 1.89 17.79 33.24
CA SER A 32 2.03 16.60 32.39
C SER A 32 1.87 17.05 30.95
N GLY A 33 2.98 17.08 30.20
CA GLY A 33 3.11 17.69 28.87
C GLY A 33 2.34 17.00 27.75
N ARG A 34 1.05 16.70 27.93
CA ARG A 34 0.17 16.18 26.89
C ARG A 34 -0.61 17.35 26.29
N GLY A 35 -0.26 17.72 25.06
CA GLY A 35 -1.00 18.69 24.26
C GLY A 35 -2.35 18.15 23.78
N LEU A 36 -3.13 19.02 23.15
CA LEU A 36 -4.44 18.69 22.54
C LEU A 36 -4.23 18.28 21.07
N LEU A 37 -4.89 17.19 20.64
CA LEU A 37 -4.93 16.74 19.25
C LEU A 37 -6.30 17.07 18.64
N LEU A 38 -6.32 17.81 17.54
CA LEU A 38 -7.55 18.09 16.78
C LEU A 38 -7.64 17.13 15.58
N SER A 39 -8.80 16.52 15.36
CA SER A 39 -9.12 15.78 14.14
C SER A 39 -10.48 16.26 13.64
N TYR A 40 -10.57 16.67 12.38
CA TYR A 40 -11.81 17.08 11.75
C TYR A 40 -11.97 16.34 10.42
N ALA A 41 -13.22 16.05 10.05
CA ALA A 41 -13.59 15.55 8.73
C ALA A 41 -14.65 16.50 8.18
N THR A 42 -14.44 17.04 6.99
CA THR A 42 -15.42 17.90 6.33
C THR A 42 -16.36 17.01 5.50
N SER A 43 -17.67 17.12 5.73
CA SER A 43 -18.69 16.46 4.91
C SER A 43 -19.14 17.34 3.73
N GLN A 44 -18.34 18.33 3.32
CA GLN A 44 -18.74 19.35 2.35
C GLN A 44 -18.73 18.90 0.88
N HIS A 45 -18.66 17.61 0.61
CA HIS A 45 -19.12 17.08 -0.67
C HIS A 45 -20.39 16.28 -0.44
N PRO A 46 -21.58 16.80 -0.80
CA PRO A 46 -22.79 16.00 -0.81
C PRO A 46 -22.50 14.79 -1.68
N GLU A 47 -22.95 13.64 -1.20
CA GLU A 47 -22.79 12.34 -1.84
C GLU A 47 -22.93 12.47 -3.36
N GLY A 48 -21.80 12.37 -4.06
CA GLY A 48 -21.80 12.12 -5.49
C GLY A 48 -22.23 10.68 -5.69
N VAL A 49 -23.53 10.41 -5.53
CA VAL A 49 -24.13 9.17 -6.03
C VAL A 49 -23.94 9.23 -7.55
N TRP A 50 -22.94 8.52 -8.06
CA TRP A 50 -22.86 8.24 -9.48
C TRP A 50 -24.05 7.33 -9.83
N MET A 51 -25.15 7.94 -10.30
CA MET A 51 -26.24 7.23 -10.96
C MET A 51 -25.76 6.84 -12.35
N GLY A 52 -25.11 5.68 -12.47
CA GLY A 52 -24.84 5.02 -13.75
C GLY A 52 -26.16 4.57 -14.38
N GLY A 53 -26.38 4.92 -15.64
CA GLY A 53 -27.59 4.60 -16.40
C GLY A 53 -27.86 3.09 -16.48
N SER A 54 -29.15 2.78 -16.62
CA SER A 54 -29.77 1.46 -16.79
C SER A 54 -28.84 0.36 -17.33
N SER A 55 -28.42 -0.56 -16.44
CA SER A 55 -28.07 -1.99 -16.66
C SER A 55 -26.85 -2.52 -15.86
N ASP A 56 -26.41 -1.86 -14.79
CA ASP A 56 -25.27 -2.31 -13.97
C ASP A 56 -25.66 -3.01 -12.63
N PRO A 57 -24.77 -3.88 -12.09
CA PRO A 57 -24.96 -4.64 -10.83
C PRO A 57 -25.23 -3.72 -9.61
N PRO A 58 -25.74 -4.27 -8.47
CA PRO A 58 -26.30 -3.45 -7.39
C PRO A 58 -25.32 -2.38 -6.89
N LEU A 59 -25.82 -1.14 -6.88
CA LEU A 59 -25.14 0.09 -6.49
C LEU A 59 -24.32 -0.09 -5.22
N THR A 60 -23.00 -0.18 -5.37
CA THR A 60 -22.08 -0.14 -4.24
C THR A 60 -21.86 1.32 -3.86
N MET A 61 -22.41 1.74 -2.72
CA MET A 61 -22.31 3.11 -2.24
C MET A 61 -20.85 3.44 -1.87
N CYS A 62 -20.25 4.37 -2.60
CA CYS A 62 -18.90 4.89 -2.35
C CYS A 62 -18.97 6.14 -1.47
N PHE A 63 -18.04 6.26 -0.54
CA PHE A 63 -17.87 7.38 0.37
C PHE A 63 -16.51 8.03 0.10
N SER A 64 -16.44 9.34 0.26
CA SER A 64 -15.18 10.08 0.17
C SER A 64 -14.85 10.73 1.50
N VAL A 65 -13.60 10.63 1.92
CA VAL A 65 -13.09 11.20 3.16
C VAL A 65 -11.72 11.82 2.92
N TYR A 66 -11.35 12.84 3.69
CA TYR A 66 -10.02 13.44 3.63
C TYR A 66 -9.17 12.96 4.82
N CYS A 67 -7.97 12.49 4.52
CA CYS A 67 -7.00 12.02 5.51
C CYS A 67 -5.81 13.00 5.57
N PRO A 68 -5.42 13.47 6.78
CA PRO A 68 -4.23 14.29 6.94
C PRO A 68 -2.94 13.46 6.74
N ALA A 69 -1.82 14.15 6.54
CA ALA A 69 -0.51 13.51 6.56
C ALA A 69 -0.15 12.98 7.97
N GLY A 70 0.75 12.00 8.05
CA GLY A 70 1.27 11.44 9.31
C GLY A 70 0.31 10.48 10.02
N CYS A 71 -0.45 9.71 9.26
CA CYS A 71 -1.38 8.70 9.76
C CYS A 71 -0.74 7.32 10.03
N LYS A 72 0.52 7.08 9.65
CA LYS A 72 1.25 5.83 9.87
C LYS A 72 1.43 5.54 11.37
N ASP A 73 1.88 6.54 12.13
CA ASP A 73 2.28 6.39 13.54
C ASP A 73 1.18 6.67 14.57
N ILE A 74 -0.06 6.88 14.11
CA ILE A 74 -1.18 7.13 15.01
C ILE A 74 -1.56 5.86 15.79
N HIS A 75 -2.06 6.07 17.01
CA HIS A 75 -2.53 4.99 17.86
C HIS A 75 -3.79 4.32 17.28
N GLY A 76 -3.78 3.00 17.29
CA GLY A 76 -4.89 2.16 16.86
C GLY A 76 -4.44 1.18 15.79
N ASP A 77 -5.24 0.13 15.68
CA ASP A 77 -4.93 -1.01 14.83
C ASP A 77 -5.74 -0.95 13.54
N ILE A 78 -5.20 -1.63 12.54
CA ILE A 78 -5.87 -1.92 11.28
C ILE A 78 -5.93 -3.43 11.14
N TRP A 79 -7.04 -3.95 10.61
CA TRP A 79 -7.25 -5.39 10.47
C TRP A 79 -7.65 -5.72 9.04
N GLY A 80 -6.93 -6.64 8.40
CA GLY A 80 -7.12 -7.01 7.00
C GLY A 80 -6.01 -6.51 6.08
N ASN A 81 -6.23 -6.63 4.78
CA ASN A 81 -5.22 -6.38 3.76
C ASN A 81 -5.84 -5.70 2.52
N PRO A 82 -5.02 -5.18 1.59
CA PRO A 82 -5.54 -4.48 0.40
C PRO A 82 -6.46 -5.35 -0.47
N SER A 83 -6.19 -6.66 -0.58
CA SER A 83 -6.91 -7.57 -1.50
C SER A 83 -8.28 -8.00 -0.97
N GLN A 84 -8.40 -8.27 0.33
CA GLN A 84 -9.64 -8.73 0.98
C GLN A 84 -10.47 -7.57 1.53
N GLY A 85 -9.84 -6.41 1.73
CA GLY A 85 -10.40 -5.27 2.45
C GLY A 85 -10.11 -5.28 3.95
N TYR A 86 -10.62 -4.25 4.61
CA TYR A 86 -10.33 -3.98 6.02
C TYR A 86 -11.57 -4.13 6.89
N ARG A 87 -11.39 -4.59 8.12
CA ARG A 87 -12.45 -4.64 9.12
C ARG A 87 -12.97 -3.23 9.39
N ASP A 88 -14.27 -3.07 9.57
CA ASP A 88 -14.92 -1.77 9.83
C ASP A 88 -14.47 -1.05 11.11
N THR A 89 -13.82 -1.74 12.05
CA THR A 89 -13.19 -1.16 13.23
C THR A 89 -11.80 -0.58 13.00
N SER A 90 -11.18 -0.83 11.84
CA SER A 90 -9.85 -0.32 11.48
C SER A 90 -9.80 1.20 11.53
N VAL A 91 -8.65 1.74 11.93
CA VAL A 91 -8.38 3.18 11.82
C VAL A 91 -8.32 3.55 10.35
N LEU A 92 -9.28 4.37 9.89
CA LEU A 92 -9.55 4.58 8.46
C LEU A 92 -8.33 5.12 7.70
N CYS A 93 -7.75 6.23 8.14
CA CYS A 93 -6.65 6.86 7.40
C CYS A 93 -5.35 6.05 7.47
N LYS A 94 -5.10 5.36 8.58
CA LYS A 94 -4.00 4.39 8.69
C LYS A 94 -4.19 3.21 7.74
N ALA A 95 -5.43 2.72 7.62
CA ALA A 95 -5.77 1.67 6.67
C ALA A 95 -5.67 2.16 5.21
N ALA A 96 -5.96 3.44 4.94
CA ALA A 96 -5.78 4.04 3.62
C ALA A 96 -4.29 4.14 3.22
N VAL A 97 -3.41 4.50 4.15
CA VAL A 97 -1.95 4.44 3.95
C VAL A 97 -1.50 2.99 3.70
N HIS A 98 -1.94 2.04 4.53
CA HIS A 98 -1.63 0.63 4.36
C HIS A 98 -2.14 0.07 3.01
N ALA A 99 -3.32 0.50 2.55
CA ALA A 99 -3.87 0.14 1.24
C ALA A 99 -3.11 0.76 0.06
N GLY A 100 -2.24 1.74 0.32
CA GLY A 100 -1.49 2.44 -0.72
C GLY A 100 -2.36 3.35 -1.61
N VAL A 101 -3.52 3.80 -1.11
CA VAL A 101 -4.35 4.78 -1.82
C VAL A 101 -3.90 6.22 -1.57
N ILE A 102 -3.19 6.46 -0.46
CA ILE A 102 -2.57 7.75 -0.12
C ILE A 102 -1.17 7.51 0.42
N ALA A 103 -0.28 8.50 0.22
CA ALA A 103 1.04 8.52 0.84
C ALA A 103 0.92 9.13 2.24
N ASP A 104 1.62 8.55 3.22
CA ASP A 104 1.58 9.04 4.59
C ASP A 104 2.06 10.49 4.73
N GLU A 105 3.09 10.86 3.96
CA GLU A 105 3.71 12.18 3.99
C GLU A 105 2.83 13.30 3.40
N LEU A 106 1.86 12.96 2.55
CA LEU A 106 0.94 13.94 1.94
C LEU A 106 -0.50 13.87 2.48
N GLY A 107 -0.95 12.68 2.90
CA GLY A 107 -2.38 12.43 3.08
C GLY A 107 -3.14 12.53 1.76
N GLY A 108 -4.41 12.93 1.83
CA GLY A 108 -5.23 13.21 0.66
C GLY A 108 -6.67 12.74 0.76
N GLN A 109 -7.39 12.89 -0.34
CA GLN A 109 -8.76 12.40 -0.46
C GLN A 109 -8.77 10.90 -0.76
N VAL A 110 -9.56 10.17 0.01
CA VAL A 110 -9.70 8.72 -0.03
C VAL A 110 -11.13 8.38 -0.39
N THR A 111 -11.30 7.49 -1.37
CA THR A 111 -12.60 6.93 -1.74
C THR A 111 -12.67 5.48 -1.27
N LEU A 112 -13.77 5.10 -0.63
CA LEU A 112 -13.96 3.74 -0.14
C LEU A 112 -15.42 3.29 -0.26
N SER A 113 -15.65 1.98 -0.39
CA SER A 113 -16.99 1.39 -0.29
C SER A 113 -17.11 0.54 0.96
N ARG A 114 -18.36 0.34 1.39
CA ARG A 114 -18.69 -0.57 2.49
C ARG A 114 -19.39 -1.79 1.93
N GLU A 115 -18.78 -2.94 2.09
CA GLU A 115 -19.29 -4.22 1.61
C GLU A 115 -19.63 -5.17 2.76
N LYS A 116 -20.23 -6.31 2.43
CA LYS A 116 -20.45 -7.40 3.38
C LYS A 116 -19.11 -7.89 3.92
N GLY A 117 -18.99 -8.00 5.25
CA GLY A 117 -17.76 -8.46 5.87
C GLY A 117 -17.48 -9.94 5.63
N ILE A 118 -16.24 -10.33 5.90
CA ILE A 118 -15.74 -11.70 5.80
C ILE A 118 -15.45 -12.29 7.19
N THR A 119 -15.33 -13.61 7.27
CA THR A 119 -15.14 -14.35 8.53
C THR A 119 -13.76 -14.19 9.14
N LEU A 120 -12.74 -14.00 8.30
CA LEU A 120 -11.35 -13.87 8.69
C LEU A 120 -10.70 -12.78 7.84
N TYR A 121 -10.05 -11.82 8.50
CA TYR A 121 -9.25 -10.80 7.87
C TYR A 121 -7.78 -11.14 8.09
N GLU A 122 -7.07 -11.48 7.01
CA GLU A 122 -5.65 -11.83 7.12
C GLU A 122 -4.79 -10.58 7.28
N SER A 123 -3.74 -10.70 8.10
CA SER A 123 -2.72 -9.65 8.24
C SER A 123 -1.83 -9.61 6.99
N ALA A 124 -1.32 -8.42 6.67
CA ALA A 124 -0.32 -8.22 5.64
C ALA A 124 0.66 -7.12 6.09
N PHE A 125 1.87 -7.14 5.53
CA PHE A 125 2.78 -6.01 5.62
C PHE A 125 2.70 -5.22 4.32
N ALA A 126 2.29 -3.96 4.41
CA ALA A 126 2.15 -3.10 3.25
C ALA A 126 2.49 -1.65 3.56
N ASN A 127 3.22 -1.00 2.67
CA ASN A 127 3.59 0.41 2.77
C ASN A 127 4.25 0.77 4.12
N GLY A 128 5.07 -0.15 4.64
CA GLY A 128 5.75 -0.03 5.94
C GLY A 128 4.83 -0.16 7.16
N LEU A 129 3.62 -0.69 7.00
CA LEU A 129 2.65 -0.95 8.08
C LEU A 129 2.31 -2.43 8.14
N CYS A 130 2.30 -3.00 9.33
CA CYS A 130 1.80 -4.35 9.57
C CYS A 130 0.36 -4.30 10.09
N SER A 131 -0.58 -4.89 9.37
CA SER A 131 -1.94 -5.06 9.85
C SER A 131 -2.09 -6.28 10.77
N LYS A 132 -3.14 -6.31 11.58
CA LYS A 132 -3.45 -7.43 12.47
C LYS A 132 -4.47 -8.37 11.84
N ARG A 133 -4.40 -9.64 12.22
CA ARG A 133 -5.46 -10.61 11.92
C ARG A 133 -6.74 -10.20 12.64
N GLY A 134 -7.86 -10.14 11.92
CA GLY A 134 -9.17 -9.77 12.45
C GLY A 134 -10.18 -10.90 12.33
N SER A 135 -11.12 -10.98 13.26
CA SER A 135 -12.27 -11.88 13.20
C SER A 135 -13.44 -11.26 12.41
N LEU A 136 -14.49 -12.07 12.23
CA LEU A 136 -15.75 -11.69 11.59
C LEU A 136 -16.17 -10.25 11.94
N SER A 137 -16.57 -9.52 10.91
CA SER A 137 -17.31 -8.27 11.04
C SER A 137 -18.51 -8.32 10.11
N GLU A 138 -19.58 -7.61 10.46
CA GLU A 138 -20.75 -7.46 9.61
C GLU A 138 -20.39 -6.77 8.29
N LYS A 139 -19.42 -5.84 8.32
CA LYS A 139 -19.08 -5.00 7.18
C LYS A 139 -17.56 -4.88 7.02
N ARG A 140 -17.10 -4.76 5.77
CA ARG A 140 -15.70 -4.45 5.44
C ARG A 140 -15.60 -3.14 4.66
N LEU A 141 -14.45 -2.50 4.76
CA LEU A 141 -14.07 -1.29 4.04
C LEU A 141 -13.17 -1.69 2.88
N ILE A 142 -13.54 -1.32 1.65
CA ILE A 142 -12.72 -1.48 0.46
C ILE A 142 -12.25 -0.09 0.03
N PHE A 143 -10.94 0.10 -0.08
CA PHE A 143 -10.35 1.35 -0.55
C PHE A 143 -10.19 1.30 -2.05
N HIS A 144 -10.66 2.33 -2.74
CA HIS A 144 -10.58 2.43 -4.19
C HIS A 144 -9.42 3.34 -4.58
N LYS A 145 -8.53 2.83 -5.42
CA LYS A 145 -7.53 3.67 -6.09
C LYS A 145 -8.26 4.54 -7.12
N VAL A 146 -7.85 5.81 -7.27
CA VAL A 146 -8.47 6.75 -8.23
C VAL A 146 -8.49 6.20 -9.66
N CYS A 147 -7.49 5.38 -10.03
CA CYS A 147 -7.46 4.65 -11.30
C CYS A 147 -8.67 3.71 -11.47
N CYS A 148 -9.08 2.98 -10.43
CA CYS A 148 -10.15 1.99 -10.49
C CYS A 148 -11.53 2.60 -10.81
N LEU A 149 -11.73 3.89 -10.51
CA LEU A 149 -12.95 4.63 -10.89
C LEU A 149 -12.98 4.97 -12.38
N LEU A 150 -11.82 4.96 -13.05
CA LEU A 150 -11.67 5.30 -14.47
C LEU A 150 -11.47 4.06 -15.34
N SER A 151 -10.98 2.95 -14.78
CA SER A 151 -10.81 1.68 -15.48
C SER A 151 -10.92 0.47 -14.53
N PRO A 152 -11.73 -0.55 -14.86
CA PRO A 152 -11.87 -1.76 -14.04
C PRO A 152 -10.58 -2.59 -13.90
N ALA A 153 -9.59 -2.39 -14.78
CA ALA A 153 -8.36 -3.18 -14.86
C ALA A 153 -7.19 -2.61 -14.03
N CYS A 154 -7.45 -1.68 -13.09
CA CYS A 154 -6.38 -0.98 -12.36
C CYS A 154 -5.78 -1.77 -11.18
N ASP A 155 -6.31 -2.95 -10.85
CA ASP A 155 -5.80 -3.84 -9.78
C ASP A 155 -5.34 -5.21 -10.31
N ASP A 156 -5.27 -5.38 -11.63
CA ASP A 156 -4.79 -6.62 -12.23
C ASP A 156 -3.27 -6.74 -12.09
N VAL A 157 -2.81 -7.95 -11.75
CA VAL A 157 -1.38 -8.28 -11.75
C VAL A 157 -0.84 -8.12 -13.16
N LEU A 158 0.17 -7.27 -13.31
CA LEU A 158 0.79 -7.03 -14.61
C LEU A 158 1.63 -8.25 -15.03
N GLU A 159 1.38 -8.73 -16.24
CA GLU A 159 2.21 -9.79 -16.84
C GLU A 159 3.59 -9.22 -17.21
N VAL A 160 4.63 -9.92 -16.76
CA VAL A 160 6.03 -9.62 -17.10
C VAL A 160 6.44 -10.54 -18.25
N VAL A 161 6.88 -9.94 -19.36
CA VAL A 161 7.21 -10.66 -20.60
C VAL A 161 8.60 -11.28 -20.52
N THR A 162 9.58 -10.55 -19.98
CA THR A 162 10.93 -11.08 -19.75
C THR A 162 11.51 -10.53 -18.47
N PHE A 163 12.29 -11.38 -17.80
CA PHE A 163 13.11 -11.02 -16.66
C PHE A 163 14.57 -10.93 -17.11
N ASN A 164 15.32 -10.02 -16.49
CA ASN A 164 16.77 -9.90 -16.67
C ASN A 164 17.39 -9.51 -15.34
N ALA A 165 18.65 -9.83 -15.10
CA ALA A 165 19.31 -9.49 -13.85
C ALA A 165 20.77 -9.15 -14.07
N SER A 166 21.35 -8.44 -13.10
CA SER A 166 22.80 -8.20 -13.01
C SER A 166 23.62 -9.49 -13.02
N SER A 167 23.15 -10.46 -12.25
CA SER A 167 23.77 -11.73 -11.96
C SER A 167 22.71 -12.69 -11.44
N TRP A 168 23.08 -13.96 -11.34
CA TRP A 168 22.31 -14.98 -10.63
C TRP A 168 23.27 -15.83 -9.80
N TRP A 169 22.80 -16.29 -8.64
CA TRP A 169 23.58 -17.18 -7.81
C TRP A 169 23.57 -18.61 -8.36
N HIS A 170 24.70 -19.29 -8.24
CA HIS A 170 24.86 -20.69 -8.61
C HIS A 170 25.29 -21.48 -7.37
N GLU A 171 24.48 -22.46 -6.98
CA GLU A 171 24.74 -23.30 -5.82
C GLU A 171 24.93 -24.75 -6.28
N VAL A 172 26.05 -25.34 -5.89
CA VAL A 172 26.28 -26.78 -6.04
C VAL A 172 26.08 -27.45 -4.69
N GLY A 173 25.01 -28.23 -4.57
CA GLY A 173 24.71 -28.97 -3.35
C GLY A 173 25.76 -30.03 -3.03
N VAL A 174 25.76 -30.51 -1.79
CA VAL A 174 26.74 -31.49 -1.26
C VAL A 174 26.82 -32.79 -2.09
N LEU A 175 25.73 -33.14 -2.79
CA LEU A 175 25.64 -34.31 -3.68
C LEU A 175 26.00 -34.00 -5.15
N GLY A 176 26.52 -32.81 -5.45
CA GLY A 176 26.82 -32.35 -6.82
C GLY A 176 25.58 -31.89 -7.60
N GLN A 177 24.47 -31.61 -6.91
CA GLN A 177 23.26 -31.11 -7.56
C GLN A 177 23.42 -29.62 -7.86
N ASP A 178 23.32 -29.25 -9.12
CA ASP A 178 23.36 -27.87 -9.60
C ASP A 178 21.99 -27.17 -9.38
N ARG A 179 21.99 -26.01 -8.74
CA ARG A 179 20.85 -25.12 -8.53
C ARG A 179 21.21 -23.71 -8.97
N ALA A 180 20.53 -23.22 -10.01
CA ALA A 180 20.72 -21.87 -10.54
C ALA A 180 19.57 -20.93 -10.14
N TRP A 181 19.86 -19.78 -9.54
CA TRP A 181 18.86 -18.83 -9.04
C TRP A 181 18.55 -17.74 -10.06
N VAL A 182 18.03 -18.15 -11.22
CA VAL A 182 17.88 -17.31 -12.42
C VAL A 182 16.78 -16.26 -12.32
N ALA A 183 16.82 -15.22 -13.16
CA ALA A 183 15.94 -14.05 -13.08
C ALA A 183 14.46 -14.40 -13.33
N GLU A 184 14.19 -15.37 -14.20
CA GLU A 184 12.84 -15.86 -14.54
C GLU A 184 12.11 -16.48 -13.33
N TRP A 185 12.85 -16.87 -12.30
CA TRP A 185 12.33 -17.41 -11.06
C TRP A 185 11.91 -16.34 -10.05
N ALA A 186 12.06 -15.05 -10.39
CA ALA A 186 11.55 -13.96 -9.57
C ALA A 186 10.02 -13.78 -9.64
N ALA A 187 9.34 -14.48 -10.55
CA ALA A 187 7.90 -14.38 -10.68
C ALA A 187 7.18 -14.97 -9.46
N LEU A 188 6.29 -14.19 -8.83
CA LEU A 188 5.54 -14.58 -7.63
C LEU A 188 4.67 -15.84 -7.84
N SER A 189 4.30 -16.15 -9.08
CA SER A 189 3.56 -17.37 -9.43
C SER A 189 4.37 -18.66 -9.27
N THR A 190 5.70 -18.58 -9.12
CA THR A 190 6.57 -19.75 -9.00
C THR A 190 6.75 -20.14 -7.53
N THR A 191 6.14 -21.24 -7.10
CA THR A 191 5.99 -21.60 -5.67
C THR A 191 7.20 -22.28 -5.04
N SER A 192 8.29 -22.48 -5.76
CA SER A 192 9.49 -23.19 -5.26
C SER A 192 10.80 -22.61 -5.76
N HIS A 193 10.74 -21.54 -6.52
CA HIS A 193 11.88 -20.93 -7.18
C HIS A 193 11.94 -19.44 -6.83
N SER A 194 13.16 -18.92 -6.79
CA SER A 194 13.42 -17.51 -6.50
C SER A 194 14.70 -17.10 -7.22
N TRP A 195 14.78 -15.81 -7.57
CA TRP A 195 16.02 -15.21 -8.03
C TRP A 195 16.88 -14.79 -6.83
N ALA A 196 18.19 -14.93 -6.96
CA ALA A 196 19.17 -14.39 -6.04
C ALA A 196 20.38 -13.90 -6.85
N ALA A 197 20.92 -12.74 -6.49
CA ALA A 197 22.15 -12.22 -7.08
C ALA A 197 23.38 -12.90 -6.47
N GLU A 198 24.53 -12.74 -7.13
CA GLU A 198 25.80 -13.15 -6.54
C GLU A 198 26.17 -12.26 -5.33
N PRO A 199 26.67 -12.81 -4.21
CA PRO A 199 27.01 -12.10 -2.97
C PRO A 199 28.03 -10.97 -3.15
N ASP A 200 28.94 -11.11 -4.11
CA ASP A 200 30.04 -10.17 -4.33
C ASP A 200 29.67 -9.05 -5.33
N GLY A 201 28.42 -9.03 -5.82
CA GLY A 201 27.94 -8.01 -6.75
C GLY A 201 27.59 -6.70 -6.05
N GLU A 202 28.42 -5.66 -6.19
CA GLU A 202 28.01 -4.31 -5.80
C GLU A 202 26.82 -3.85 -6.66
N ALA A 203 25.73 -3.44 -6.02
CA ALA A 203 24.50 -2.94 -6.64
C ALA A 203 23.81 -3.92 -7.60
N ALA A 204 23.55 -5.15 -7.13
CA ALA A 204 22.73 -6.11 -7.85
C ALA A 204 21.33 -5.57 -8.18
N TRP A 205 20.83 -5.95 -9.35
CA TRP A 205 19.53 -5.52 -9.86
C TRP A 205 18.79 -6.66 -10.56
N LEU A 206 17.45 -6.60 -10.48
CA LEU A 206 16.51 -7.39 -11.24
C LEU A 206 15.70 -6.43 -12.12
N GLU A 207 15.49 -6.79 -13.38
CA GLU A 207 14.83 -5.97 -14.38
C GLU A 207 13.65 -6.72 -14.99
N LEU A 208 12.53 -6.00 -15.14
CA LEU A 208 11.25 -6.50 -15.57
C LEU A 208 10.85 -5.78 -16.87
N ASP A 209 10.71 -6.50 -17.98
CA ASP A 209 10.10 -5.96 -19.21
C ASP A 209 8.61 -6.30 -19.24
N LEU A 210 7.76 -5.28 -19.18
CA LEU A 210 6.29 -5.41 -19.26
C LEU A 210 5.78 -5.56 -20.70
N GLY A 211 6.69 -5.58 -21.69
CA GLY A 211 6.43 -5.69 -23.14
C GLY A 211 5.92 -4.40 -23.77
N THR A 212 5.02 -3.70 -23.08
CA THR A 212 4.47 -2.40 -23.49
C THR A 212 4.50 -1.41 -22.33
N ARG A 213 4.21 -0.14 -22.63
CA ARG A 213 4.12 0.88 -21.59
C ARG A 213 2.87 0.65 -20.75
N ARG A 214 3.05 0.38 -19.45
CA ARG A 214 1.98 0.12 -18.48
C ARG A 214 1.98 1.15 -17.37
N ASN A 215 0.86 1.23 -16.67
CA ASN A 215 0.72 2.01 -15.44
C ASN A 215 0.95 1.09 -14.25
N VAL A 216 2.11 1.22 -13.61
CA VAL A 216 2.53 0.37 -12.48
C VAL A 216 2.20 1.10 -11.19
N THR A 217 1.32 0.51 -10.38
CA THR A 217 0.77 1.13 -9.16
C THR A 217 1.46 0.66 -7.89
N GLY A 218 2.32 -0.36 -7.97
CA GLY A 218 3.07 -0.88 -6.85
C GLY A 218 3.82 -2.16 -7.22
N ILE A 219 4.45 -2.76 -6.21
CA ILE A 219 5.20 -4.00 -6.30
C ILE A 219 4.93 -4.87 -5.06
N ILE A 220 4.87 -6.18 -5.27
CA ILE A 220 4.80 -7.17 -4.20
C ILE A 220 6.13 -7.92 -4.18
N THR A 221 6.77 -8.00 -3.03
CA THR A 221 8.01 -8.74 -2.83
C THR A 221 7.81 -9.92 -1.88
N LYS A 222 8.50 -11.03 -2.15
CA LYS A 222 8.53 -12.25 -1.33
C LYS A 222 9.96 -12.77 -1.30
N GLY A 223 10.36 -13.41 -0.21
CA GLY A 223 11.64 -14.11 -0.14
C GLY A 223 11.61 -15.49 -0.82
N SER A 224 12.65 -16.27 -0.56
CA SER A 224 12.83 -17.61 -1.13
C SER A 224 11.90 -18.66 -0.51
N SER A 225 11.84 -19.83 -1.16
CA SER A 225 11.10 -20.99 -0.65
C SER A 225 11.70 -21.51 0.66
N GLU A 226 10.91 -22.28 1.41
CA GLU A 226 11.19 -22.73 2.79
C GLU A 226 12.56 -23.38 3.03
N GLN A 227 13.23 -23.86 1.98
CA GLN A 227 14.56 -24.45 2.09
C GLN A 227 15.66 -23.42 2.41
N HIS A 228 15.42 -22.15 2.09
CA HIS A 228 16.35 -21.05 2.32
C HIS A 228 15.63 -19.84 2.89
N ASP A 229 16.26 -19.15 3.84
CA ASP A 229 15.69 -17.94 4.45
C ASP A 229 16.33 -16.68 3.86
N TYR A 230 16.24 -16.53 2.53
CA TYR A 230 16.73 -15.35 1.82
C TYR A 230 15.59 -14.39 1.49
N TYR A 231 15.81 -13.11 1.76
CA TYR A 231 14.84 -12.05 1.51
C TYR A 231 15.54 -10.68 1.43
N VAL A 232 14.87 -9.73 0.79
CA VAL A 232 15.36 -8.35 0.64
C VAL A 232 14.65 -7.45 1.65
N THR A 233 15.40 -6.78 2.52
CA THR A 233 14.86 -5.91 3.58
C THR A 233 14.59 -4.48 3.14
N SER A 234 15.31 -3.99 2.12
CA SER A 234 15.09 -2.67 1.53
C SER A 234 15.58 -2.63 0.09
N TYR A 235 14.94 -1.82 -0.74
CA TYR A 235 15.31 -1.66 -2.15
C TYR A 235 14.94 -0.27 -2.68
N HIS A 236 15.56 0.08 -3.81
CA HIS A 236 15.18 1.21 -4.64
C HIS A 236 14.46 0.71 -5.88
N VAL A 237 13.61 1.56 -6.46
CA VAL A 237 12.96 1.28 -7.74
C VAL A 237 13.35 2.35 -8.73
N SER A 238 13.62 1.93 -9.94
CA SER A 238 13.93 2.74 -11.09
C SER A 238 13.09 2.29 -12.28
N SER A 239 12.86 3.20 -13.21
CA SER A 239 12.00 2.93 -14.36
C SER A 239 12.59 3.46 -15.65
N SER A 240 12.28 2.79 -16.76
CA SER A 240 12.73 3.18 -18.08
C SER A 240 11.65 2.97 -19.14
N ARG A 241 11.74 3.79 -20.19
CA ARG A 241 10.91 3.66 -21.40
C ARG A 241 11.65 2.97 -22.54
N ASP A 242 12.97 2.96 -22.50
CA ASP A 242 13.86 2.59 -23.61
C ASP A 242 14.98 1.61 -23.21
N ARG A 243 15.01 1.15 -21.95
CA ARG A 243 16.04 0.28 -21.35
C ARG A 243 17.43 0.91 -21.27
N LYS A 244 17.57 2.19 -21.62
CA LYS A 244 18.86 2.91 -21.64
C LYS A 244 18.89 3.99 -20.57
N ASN A 245 17.83 4.78 -20.49
CA ASN A 245 17.71 5.87 -19.55
C ASN A 245 16.85 5.43 -18.36
N TRP A 246 17.48 5.28 -17.20
CA TRP A 246 16.84 4.87 -15.96
C TRP A 246 16.55 6.07 -15.08
N ARG A 247 15.33 6.14 -14.55
CA ARG A 247 14.90 7.21 -13.65
C ARG A 247 14.58 6.60 -12.29
N PRO A 248 15.29 6.98 -11.22
CA PRO A 248 14.99 6.51 -9.88
C PRO A 248 13.63 7.06 -9.43
N TYR A 249 12.91 6.26 -8.66
CA TYR A 249 11.66 6.64 -8.05
C TYR A 249 11.92 7.50 -6.81
N ARG A 250 11.27 8.68 -6.73
CA ARG A 250 11.52 9.68 -5.67
C ARG A 250 10.34 9.89 -4.72
N GLY A 251 9.29 9.06 -4.81
CA GLY A 251 8.08 9.22 -4.01
C GLY A 251 7.40 10.56 -4.26
N SER A 252 6.71 11.07 -3.23
CA SER A 252 5.83 12.22 -3.38
C SER A 252 6.46 13.55 -2.94
N SER A 253 7.51 13.50 -2.10
CA SER A 253 8.36 14.66 -1.78
C SER A 253 9.31 15.04 -2.93
N GLY A 254 9.68 14.09 -3.78
CA GLY A 254 10.43 14.30 -5.02
C GLY A 254 11.90 14.70 -4.84
N GLN A 255 12.38 14.90 -3.61
CA GLN A 255 13.74 15.39 -3.34
C GLN A 255 14.77 14.26 -3.37
N GLU A 256 14.45 13.11 -2.77
CA GLU A 256 15.37 11.99 -2.59
C GLU A 256 14.82 10.72 -3.23
N GLU A 257 15.71 9.77 -3.49
CA GLU A 257 15.31 8.45 -3.97
C GLU A 257 14.58 7.71 -2.86
N LYS A 258 13.39 7.17 -3.18
CA LYS A 258 12.58 6.49 -2.20
C LYS A 258 13.18 5.13 -1.90
N VAL A 259 13.55 4.92 -0.63
CA VAL A 259 13.82 3.60 -0.08
C VAL A 259 12.49 2.93 0.26
N PHE A 260 12.27 1.74 -0.29
CA PHE A 260 11.12 0.89 0.05
C PHE A 260 11.50 -0.10 1.14
N GLU A 261 10.60 -0.28 2.10
CA GLU A 261 10.73 -1.32 3.12
C GLU A 261 10.30 -2.65 2.51
N GLY A 262 11.19 -3.63 2.53
CA GLY A 262 10.98 -4.97 2.00
C GLY A 262 10.48 -5.96 3.05
N ASN A 263 10.91 -7.21 2.89
CA ASN A 263 10.47 -8.35 3.68
C ASN A 263 11.19 -8.43 5.03
N ALA A 264 10.50 -8.97 6.04
CA ALA A 264 11.05 -9.28 7.35
C ALA A 264 11.36 -10.77 7.53
N ASP A 265 10.88 -11.61 6.61
CA ASP A 265 11.07 -13.05 6.55
C ASP A 265 10.94 -13.54 5.10
N SER A 266 11.24 -14.81 4.84
CA SER A 266 11.16 -15.40 3.49
C SER A 266 9.73 -15.71 3.01
N GLN A 267 8.75 -15.81 3.90
CA GLN A 267 7.43 -16.37 3.59
C GLN A 267 6.36 -15.28 3.36
N GLY A 268 6.43 -14.18 4.09
CA GLY A 268 5.50 -13.07 4.02
C GLY A 268 5.65 -12.29 2.73
N GLU A 269 4.51 -11.92 2.14
CA GLU A 269 4.46 -10.98 1.03
C GLU A 269 4.41 -9.55 1.55
N VAL A 270 5.13 -8.65 0.88
CA VAL A 270 5.17 -7.23 1.21
C VAL A 270 4.73 -6.40 0.01
N PHE A 271 3.68 -5.62 0.20
CA PHE A 271 3.19 -4.72 -0.85
C PHE A 271 3.69 -3.28 -0.63
N ASN A 272 4.25 -2.67 -1.67
CA ASN A 272 4.57 -1.25 -1.68
C ASN A 272 3.90 -0.57 -2.86
N ALA A 273 3.13 0.49 -2.60
CA ALA A 273 2.48 1.28 -3.61
C ALA A 273 3.40 2.38 -4.16
N PHE A 274 3.22 2.70 -5.42
CA PHE A 274 3.84 3.84 -6.09
C PHE A 274 2.84 5.01 -6.11
N ILE A 275 3.11 6.02 -5.30
CA ILE A 275 2.36 7.28 -5.22
C ILE A 275 3.33 8.45 -5.49
N PRO A 276 3.35 8.99 -6.72
CA PRO A 276 2.47 8.69 -7.85
C PRO A 276 2.81 7.36 -8.56
N PRO A 277 1.87 6.78 -9.34
CA PRO A 277 2.11 5.59 -10.17
C PRO A 277 3.20 5.81 -11.23
N ILE A 278 3.89 4.73 -11.62
CA ILE A 278 4.97 4.76 -12.60
C ILE A 278 4.42 4.38 -13.98
N ILE A 279 4.64 5.21 -15.00
CA ILE A 279 4.25 4.90 -16.39
C ILE A 279 5.48 4.54 -17.23
N ALA A 280 5.81 3.25 -17.26
CA ALA A 280 7.04 2.73 -17.87
C ALA A 280 6.81 1.39 -18.60
N ARG A 281 7.81 0.95 -19.37
CA ARG A 281 7.86 -0.40 -19.93
C ARG A 281 8.79 -1.30 -19.12
N TYR A 282 9.90 -0.72 -18.63
CA TYR A 282 10.89 -1.43 -17.85
C TYR A 282 10.89 -0.92 -16.41
N ILE A 283 10.96 -1.85 -15.47
CA ILE A 283 11.12 -1.59 -14.03
C ILE A 283 12.37 -2.32 -13.56
N ARG A 284 13.16 -1.68 -12.69
CA ARG A 284 14.33 -2.26 -12.05
C ARG A 284 14.40 -1.79 -10.61
#